data_AF-A0A3B8PNV6-F1
#
_entry.id   AF-A0A3B8PNV6-F1
#
_cell.length_a   1.000
_cell.length_b   1.000
_cell.length_c   1.000
_cell.angle_alpha   90.00
_cell.angle_beta   90.00
_cell.angle_gamma   90.00
#
_symmetry.space_group_name_H-M   'P 1'
#
loop_
_entity.id
_entity.type
_entity.pdbx_description
1 polymer ?
#
loop_
_entity_poly.entity_id
_entity_poly.type
_entity_poly.pdbx_seq_one_letter_code
_entity_poly.pdbx_strand_id
1 'polypeptide(L)'
;GLRAVMWTDVIQFFVFVGTILFAAVLLVSGTEGGASQIVDTYFSDRERMVFDFRLDPTIRFGTFAILIGSFLEGLSAYGADQVAVQRYISARDARTSQTGFLISQAASLIVMPGLLVIGMGLFSYFHHNPDMLSDVAIDEFSNAENAKVEVVRERLSEAGAGSSNEAIAEYYKSHPRELHADVVELGLNDQALPRFVRLKFPAGVVGLLVAALMAATMSSVDSGIHSITTALIVDFRDRLVPAWRPKTEAGEMLVARVMVVVIGAIAIVLACFVGQLGDVFAVAKKTVGAFAAPLLAVFVLGLFVRRATAAGVLLGTFAGAVVTLWFTFSETFSDWFSMWVFVVGFVSSVVFSLLFSFVPGLTWTAEPEKDRTFWGVIRADEEVVSEAAPSENP
;
A
#
# COMPACT_ATOMS: atom_id res chain seq x y z
N GLY A 1 -21.48 10.44 -3.25
CA GLY A 1 -22.09 9.88 -2.02
C GLY A 1 -21.75 8.41 -1.94
N LEU A 2 -21.52 7.87 -0.73
CA LEU A 2 -20.89 6.55 -0.50
C LEU A 2 -21.48 5.39 -1.32
N ARG A 3 -22.81 5.32 -1.52
CA ARG A 3 -23.43 4.27 -2.35
C ARG A 3 -22.98 4.31 -3.81
N ALA A 4 -22.84 5.50 -4.40
CA ALA A 4 -22.38 5.63 -5.79
C ALA A 4 -20.92 5.19 -5.92
N VAL A 5 -20.08 5.55 -4.94
CA VAL A 5 -18.67 5.15 -4.87
C VAL A 5 -18.55 3.62 -4.80
N MET A 6 -19.34 2.96 -3.95
CA MET A 6 -19.32 1.50 -3.86
C MET A 6 -19.72 0.82 -5.18
N TRP A 7 -20.71 1.33 -5.90
CA TRP A 7 -21.08 0.77 -7.21
C TRP A 7 -20.02 0.97 -8.29
N THR A 8 -19.36 2.14 -8.30
CA THR A 8 -18.24 2.37 -9.22
C THR A 8 -17.08 1.43 -8.93
N ASP A 9 -16.77 1.20 -7.65
CA ASP A 9 -15.70 0.28 -7.22
C ASP A 9 -15.97 -1.15 -7.69
N VAL A 10 -17.23 -1.62 -7.60
CA VAL A 10 -17.63 -2.96 -8.07
C VAL A 10 -17.43 -3.10 -9.57
N ILE A 11 -17.84 -2.12 -10.37
CA ILE A 11 -17.66 -2.15 -11.82
C ILE A 11 -16.16 -2.15 -12.16
N GLN A 12 -15.38 -1.28 -11.51
CA GLN A 12 -13.94 -1.21 -11.69
C GLN A 12 -13.28 -2.56 -11.41
N PHE A 13 -13.62 -3.22 -10.30
CA PHE A 13 -13.10 -4.54 -9.94
C PHE A 13 -13.23 -5.55 -11.10
N PHE A 14 -14.42 -5.68 -11.69
CA PHE A 14 -14.62 -6.62 -12.80
C PHE A 14 -13.82 -6.23 -14.06
N VAL A 15 -13.72 -4.93 -14.36
CA VAL A 15 -12.92 -4.47 -15.51
C VAL A 15 -11.43 -4.76 -15.29
N PHE A 16 -10.91 -4.53 -14.07
CA PHE A 16 -9.51 -4.85 -13.74
C PHE A 16 -9.23 -6.34 -13.82
N VAL A 17 -10.05 -7.16 -13.16
CA VAL A 17 -9.86 -8.62 -13.18
C VAL A 17 -9.93 -9.14 -14.62
N GLY A 18 -10.93 -8.69 -15.39
CA GLY A 18 -11.05 -9.04 -16.81
C GLY A 18 -9.83 -8.64 -17.63
N THR A 19 -9.29 -7.44 -17.40
CA THR A 19 -8.09 -6.95 -18.11
C THR A 19 -6.84 -7.72 -17.70
N ILE A 20 -6.64 -7.99 -16.42
CA ILE A 20 -5.51 -8.77 -15.90
C ILE A 20 -5.52 -10.18 -16.50
N LEU A 21 -6.69 -10.84 -16.53
CA LEU A 21 -6.84 -12.14 -17.15
C LEU A 21 -6.59 -12.09 -18.66
N PHE A 22 -7.10 -11.07 -19.35
CA PHE A 22 -6.86 -10.88 -20.77
C PHE A 22 -5.38 -10.63 -21.07
N ALA A 23 -4.69 -9.83 -20.25
CA ALA A 23 -3.25 -9.61 -20.34
C ALA A 23 -2.48 -10.92 -20.20
N ALA A 24 -2.83 -11.72 -19.19
CA ALA A 24 -2.20 -13.01 -18.94
C ALA A 24 -2.40 -13.99 -20.11
N VAL A 25 -3.61 -14.07 -20.67
CA VAL A 25 -3.91 -14.89 -21.84
C VAL A 25 -3.08 -14.42 -23.05
N LEU A 26 -3.03 -13.11 -23.32
CA LEU A 26 -2.24 -12.57 -24.42
C LEU A 26 -0.75 -12.83 -24.25
N LEU A 27 -0.22 -12.66 -23.04
CA LEU A 27 1.19 -12.94 -22.73
C LEU A 27 1.52 -14.41 -23.03
N VAL A 28 0.73 -15.34 -22.50
CA VAL A 28 0.97 -16.78 -22.71
C VAL A 28 0.78 -17.18 -24.17
N SER A 29 -0.23 -16.64 -24.86
CA SER A 29 -0.45 -16.94 -26.28
C SER A 29 0.58 -16.30 -27.22
N GLY A 30 1.21 -15.20 -26.78
CA GLY A 30 2.20 -14.44 -27.54
C GLY A 30 3.63 -14.96 -27.37
N THR A 31 3.85 -15.91 -26.46
CA THR A 31 5.11 -16.62 -26.26
C THR A 31 5.04 -18.00 -26.90
N GLU A 32 5.94 -18.31 -27.84
CA GLU A 32 5.92 -19.59 -28.60
C GLU A 32 5.97 -20.82 -27.69
N GLY A 33 6.75 -20.77 -26.60
CA GLY A 33 6.83 -21.83 -25.59
C GLY A 33 5.84 -21.68 -24.44
N GLY A 34 4.84 -20.80 -24.56
CA GLY A 34 3.80 -20.58 -23.56
C GLY A 34 4.33 -20.28 -22.15
N ALA A 35 3.61 -20.77 -21.14
CA ALA A 35 3.94 -20.53 -19.74
C ALA A 35 5.28 -21.14 -19.31
N SER A 36 5.74 -22.25 -19.91
CA SER A 36 7.03 -22.86 -19.55
C SER A 36 8.20 -21.98 -19.96
N GLN A 37 8.17 -21.38 -21.16
CA GLN A 37 9.21 -20.45 -21.59
C GLN A 37 9.27 -19.21 -20.69
N ILE A 38 8.13 -18.72 -20.21
CA ILE A 38 8.10 -17.59 -19.27
C ILE A 38 8.92 -17.91 -18.00
N VAL A 39 8.67 -19.08 -17.41
CA VAL A 39 9.37 -19.54 -16.20
C VAL A 39 10.85 -19.78 -16.49
N ASP A 40 11.18 -20.48 -17.57
CA ASP A 40 12.57 -20.82 -17.90
C ASP A 40 13.41 -19.58 -18.20
N THR A 41 12.89 -18.62 -18.97
CA THR A 41 13.59 -17.36 -19.24
C THR A 41 13.79 -16.55 -17.98
N TYR A 42 12.78 -16.43 -17.12
CA TYR A 42 12.90 -15.66 -15.88
C TYR A 42 13.93 -16.28 -14.91
N PHE A 43 13.99 -17.61 -14.81
CA PHE A 43 14.88 -18.33 -13.90
C PHE A 43 16.21 -18.79 -14.51
N SER A 44 16.47 -18.51 -15.78
CA SER A 44 17.66 -19.00 -16.50
C SER A 44 19.00 -18.69 -15.80
N ASP A 45 19.13 -17.52 -15.17
CA ASP A 45 20.30 -17.13 -14.36
C ASP A 45 19.89 -16.50 -13.02
N ARG A 46 18.75 -16.96 -12.48
CA ARG A 46 18.30 -16.61 -11.13
C ARG A 46 18.21 -17.86 -10.30
N GLU A 47 18.62 -17.78 -9.04
CA GLU A 47 18.23 -18.83 -8.10
C GLU A 47 16.70 -18.94 -8.10
N ARG A 48 16.18 -20.17 -8.16
CA ARG A 48 14.73 -20.45 -8.03
C ARG A 48 14.25 -20.24 -6.58
N MET A 49 14.89 -19.35 -5.83
CA MET A 49 14.56 -19.02 -4.46
C MET A 49 13.35 -18.08 -4.47
N VAL A 50 12.18 -18.66 -4.24
CA VAL A 50 10.92 -17.91 -4.07
C VAL A 50 10.80 -17.38 -2.64
N PHE A 51 11.45 -18.05 -1.68
CA PHE A 51 11.42 -17.67 -0.26
C PHE A 51 12.85 -17.60 0.29
N ASP A 52 13.22 -16.42 0.80
CA ASP A 52 14.45 -16.21 1.56
C ASP A 52 14.12 -16.03 3.05
N PHE A 53 14.49 -17.00 3.88
CA PHE A 53 14.24 -17.00 5.33
C PHE A 53 15.46 -16.54 6.14
N ARG A 54 16.45 -15.90 5.52
CA ARG A 54 17.56 -15.32 6.27
C ARG A 54 17.04 -14.12 7.08
N LEU A 55 17.47 -14.04 8.34
CA LEU A 55 17.12 -12.94 9.24
C LEU A 55 18.08 -11.76 9.02
N ASP A 56 18.11 -11.25 7.80
CA ASP A 56 18.89 -10.09 7.42
C ASP A 56 17.94 -8.99 6.91
N PRO A 57 17.87 -7.84 7.61
CA PRO A 57 16.91 -6.79 7.29
C PRO A 57 17.21 -6.05 5.99
N THR A 58 18.41 -6.18 5.42
CA THR A 58 18.77 -5.57 4.14
C THR A 58 18.33 -6.39 2.93
N ILE A 59 17.85 -7.63 3.13
CA ILE A 59 17.33 -8.46 2.05
C ILE A 59 16.01 -7.86 1.55
N ARG A 60 16.06 -7.30 0.33
CA ARG A 60 14.87 -6.83 -0.38
C ARG A 60 13.93 -8.02 -0.62
N PHE A 61 12.66 -7.87 -0.21
CA PHE A 61 11.66 -8.94 -0.28
C PHE A 61 11.96 -10.19 0.58
N GLY A 62 12.75 -10.07 1.66
CA GLY A 62 12.95 -11.17 2.61
C GLY A 62 11.64 -11.68 3.21
N THR A 63 11.51 -13.00 3.36
CA THR A 63 10.23 -13.66 3.69
C THR A 63 9.70 -13.22 5.05
N PHE A 64 10.55 -13.12 6.06
CA PHE A 64 10.15 -12.63 7.39
C PHE A 64 9.67 -11.18 7.36
N ALA A 65 10.37 -10.32 6.63
CA ALA A 65 10.01 -8.91 6.51
C ALA A 65 8.65 -8.74 5.82
N ILE A 66 8.39 -9.51 4.76
CA ILE A 66 7.09 -9.51 4.08
C ILE A 66 6.00 -10.07 5.00
N LEU A 67 6.20 -11.22 5.63
CA LEU A 67 5.16 -11.86 6.44
C LEU A 67 4.78 -10.98 7.64
N ILE A 68 5.77 -10.53 8.41
CA ILE A 68 5.52 -9.73 9.62
C ILE A 68 5.06 -8.32 9.24
N GLY A 69 5.74 -7.68 8.27
CA GLY A 69 5.42 -6.33 7.82
C GLY A 69 4.03 -6.25 7.21
N SER A 70 3.68 -7.16 6.30
CA SER A 70 2.34 -7.19 5.68
C SER A 70 1.24 -7.55 6.68
N PHE A 71 1.55 -8.39 7.69
CA PHE A 71 0.62 -8.66 8.77
C PHE A 71 0.31 -7.40 9.58
N LEU A 72 1.33 -6.67 10.04
CA LEU A 72 1.15 -5.41 10.79
C LEU A 72 0.49 -4.32 9.94
N GLU A 73 0.91 -4.19 8.68
CA GLU A 73 0.27 -3.30 7.72
C GLU A 73 -1.22 -3.65 7.56
N GLY A 74 -1.54 -4.92 7.36
CA GLY A 74 -2.93 -5.40 7.25
C GLY A 74 -3.73 -5.13 8.51
N LEU A 75 -3.18 -5.39 9.70
CA LEU A 75 -3.85 -5.08 10.96
C LEU A 75 -4.15 -3.59 11.08
N SER A 76 -3.23 -2.72 10.67
CA SER A 76 -3.48 -1.28 10.68
C SER A 76 -4.53 -0.88 9.64
N ALA A 77 -4.38 -1.33 8.40
CA ALA A 77 -5.25 -0.96 7.28
C ALA A 77 -6.69 -1.43 7.47
N TYR A 78 -6.89 -2.61 8.07
CA TYR A 78 -8.22 -3.18 8.28
C TYR A 78 -8.75 -3.00 9.69
N GLY A 79 -7.91 -2.72 10.69
CA GLY A 79 -8.32 -2.62 12.10
C GLY A 79 -8.39 -1.19 12.63
N ALA A 80 -7.59 -0.28 12.08
CA ALA A 80 -7.44 1.09 12.61
C ALA A 80 -7.70 2.20 11.57
N ASP A 81 -7.64 1.88 10.27
CA ASP A 81 -7.88 2.87 9.20
C ASP A 81 -9.36 3.27 9.10
N GLN A 82 -9.59 4.57 9.03
CA GLN A 82 -10.91 5.17 8.92
C GLN A 82 -11.66 4.70 7.66
N VAL A 83 -10.99 4.49 6.53
CA VAL A 83 -11.63 4.03 5.28
C VAL A 83 -12.26 2.65 5.49
N ALA A 84 -11.54 1.72 6.11
CA ALA A 84 -12.01 0.36 6.36
C ALA A 84 -13.13 0.34 7.42
N VAL A 85 -12.93 1.06 8.53
CA VAL A 85 -13.92 1.14 9.62
C VAL A 85 -15.24 1.71 9.12
N GLN A 86 -15.21 2.77 8.30
CA GLN A 86 -16.42 3.36 7.70
C GLN A 86 -17.19 2.38 6.82
N ARG A 87 -16.49 1.50 6.10
CA ARG A 87 -17.13 0.43 5.31
C ARG A 87 -17.82 -0.60 6.20
N TYR A 88 -17.20 -0.97 7.33
CA TYR A 88 -17.79 -1.95 8.25
C TYR A 88 -19.04 -1.45 8.96
N ILE A 89 -19.05 -0.19 9.42
CA ILE A 89 -20.23 0.39 10.11
C ILE A 89 -21.39 0.71 9.17
N SER A 90 -21.11 0.78 7.86
CA SER A 90 -22.13 0.99 6.83
C SER A 90 -22.82 -0.31 6.40
N ALA A 91 -22.30 -1.47 6.82
CA ALA A 91 -22.90 -2.75 6.55
C ALA A 91 -24.17 -2.97 7.40
N ARG A 92 -25.02 -3.90 6.94
CA ARG A 92 -26.28 -4.23 7.62
C ARG A 92 -26.06 -4.80 9.03
N ASP A 93 -25.01 -5.59 9.19
CA ASP A 93 -24.69 -6.33 10.41
C ASP A 93 -23.22 -6.77 10.39
N ALA A 94 -22.72 -7.20 11.56
CA ALA A 94 -21.32 -7.61 11.72
C ALA A 94 -20.94 -8.82 10.86
N ARG A 95 -21.85 -9.78 10.63
CA ARG A 95 -21.56 -10.96 9.80
C ARG A 95 -21.33 -10.55 8.35
N THR A 96 -22.14 -9.63 7.83
CA THR A 96 -21.98 -9.08 6.47
C THR A 96 -20.61 -8.42 6.30
N SER A 97 -20.16 -7.62 7.28
CA SER A 97 -18.81 -7.03 7.27
C SER A 97 -17.70 -8.08 7.30
N GLN A 98 -17.84 -9.09 8.15
CA GLN A 98 -16.86 -10.19 8.26
C GLN A 98 -16.77 -11.01 6.97
N THR A 99 -17.91 -11.37 6.37
CA THR A 99 -17.96 -12.07 5.09
C THR A 99 -17.35 -11.21 3.97
N GLY A 100 -17.67 -9.92 3.91
CA GLY A 100 -17.08 -8.99 2.95
C GLY A 100 -15.55 -8.91 3.09
N PHE A 101 -15.06 -8.82 4.32
CA PHE A 101 -13.62 -8.85 4.61
C PHE A 101 -12.98 -10.16 4.11
N LEU A 102 -13.55 -11.32 4.43
CA LEU A 102 -13.03 -12.61 3.98
C LEU A 102 -12.99 -12.74 2.45
N ILE A 103 -14.02 -12.26 1.75
CA ILE A 103 -14.04 -12.21 0.28
C ILE A 103 -12.90 -11.33 -0.24
N SER A 104 -12.68 -10.16 0.37
CA SER A 104 -11.59 -9.25 0.00
C SER A 104 -10.21 -9.90 0.18
N GLN A 105 -10.01 -10.64 1.29
CA GLN A 105 -8.76 -11.34 1.55
C GLN A 105 -8.53 -12.51 0.57
N ALA A 106 -9.57 -13.28 0.28
CA ALA A 106 -9.50 -14.36 -0.70
C ALA A 106 -9.19 -13.82 -2.12
N ALA A 107 -9.81 -12.71 -2.51
CA ALA A 107 -9.50 -12.04 -3.78
C ALA A 107 -8.05 -11.56 -3.82
N SER A 108 -7.56 -10.95 -2.74
CA SER A 108 -6.18 -10.46 -2.64
C SER A 108 -5.14 -11.58 -2.75
N LEU A 109 -5.45 -12.76 -2.19
CA LEU A 109 -4.60 -13.95 -2.29
C LEU A 109 -4.44 -14.45 -3.73
N ILE A 110 -5.41 -14.17 -4.61
CA ILE A 110 -5.37 -14.53 -6.03
C ILE A 110 -4.73 -13.42 -6.86
N VAL A 111 -5.14 -12.16 -6.63
CA VAL A 111 -4.72 -11.02 -7.45
C VAL A 111 -3.23 -10.73 -7.28
N MET A 112 -2.69 -10.75 -6.05
CA MET A 112 -1.28 -10.40 -5.82
C MET A 112 -0.30 -11.36 -6.53
N PRO A 113 -0.41 -12.69 -6.36
CA PRO A 113 0.40 -13.62 -7.15
C PRO A 113 0.15 -13.50 -8.65
N GLY A 114 -1.10 -13.26 -9.08
CA GLY A 114 -1.43 -13.08 -10.48
C GLY A 114 -0.69 -11.89 -11.12
N LEU A 115 -0.60 -10.76 -10.43
CA LEU A 115 0.16 -9.60 -10.88
C LEU A 115 1.66 -9.87 -10.94
N LEU A 116 2.22 -10.62 -9.98
CA LEU A 116 3.62 -11.04 -10.01
C LEU A 116 3.92 -11.96 -11.21
N VAL A 117 3.02 -12.90 -11.50
CA VAL A 117 3.12 -13.78 -12.67
C VAL A 117 3.03 -12.98 -13.97
N ILE A 118 2.19 -11.94 -14.04
CA ILE A 118 2.18 -11.02 -15.18
C ILE A 118 3.51 -10.28 -15.30
N GLY A 119 4.10 -9.81 -14.19
CA GLY A 119 5.43 -9.20 -14.19
C GLY A 119 6.51 -10.13 -14.75
N MET A 120 6.47 -11.41 -14.35
CA MET A 120 7.34 -12.45 -14.91
C MET A 120 7.11 -12.66 -16.43
N GLY A 121 5.84 -12.67 -16.85
CA GLY A 121 5.45 -12.76 -18.25
C GLY A 121 5.94 -11.57 -19.08
N LEU A 122 5.81 -10.34 -18.55
CA LEU A 122 6.30 -9.13 -19.19
C LEU A 122 7.82 -9.14 -19.33
N PHE A 123 8.54 -9.58 -18.28
CA PHE A 123 9.99 -9.76 -18.33
C PHE A 123 10.37 -10.72 -19.46
N SER A 124 9.80 -11.93 -19.49
CA SER A 124 10.10 -12.91 -20.54
C SER A 124 9.70 -12.42 -21.93
N TYR A 125 8.56 -11.74 -22.06
CA TYR A 125 8.11 -11.19 -23.34
C TYR A 125 9.10 -10.17 -23.91
N PHE A 126 9.52 -9.18 -23.11
CA PHE A 126 10.47 -8.17 -23.55
C PHE A 126 11.90 -8.69 -23.65
N HIS A 127 12.24 -9.77 -22.95
CA HIS A 127 13.52 -10.45 -23.12
C HIS A 127 13.69 -11.02 -24.55
N HIS A 128 12.61 -11.55 -25.13
CA HIS A 128 12.60 -12.06 -26.51
C HIS A 128 12.22 -11.00 -27.55
N ASN A 129 11.75 -9.83 -27.11
CA ASN A 129 11.33 -8.72 -27.97
C ASN A 129 11.93 -7.38 -27.47
N PRO A 130 13.27 -7.27 -27.36
CA PRO A 130 13.92 -6.10 -26.74
C PRO A 130 13.62 -4.79 -27.46
N ASP A 131 13.44 -4.84 -28.79
CA ASP A 131 13.08 -3.69 -29.63
C ASP A 131 11.83 -2.95 -29.13
N MET A 132 10.85 -3.70 -28.60
CA MET A 132 9.57 -3.16 -28.16
C MET A 132 9.69 -2.34 -26.87
N LEU A 133 10.78 -2.49 -26.12
CA LEU A 133 11.05 -1.80 -24.85
C LEU A 133 12.23 -0.82 -24.96
N SER A 134 13.21 -1.07 -25.83
CA SER A 134 14.43 -0.24 -25.97
C SER A 134 14.15 1.24 -26.18
N ASP A 135 13.13 1.59 -26.98
CA ASP A 135 12.69 2.98 -27.21
C ASP A 135 12.43 3.75 -25.90
N VAL A 136 11.91 3.07 -24.87
CA VAL A 136 11.56 3.71 -23.59
C VAL A 136 12.82 4.17 -22.85
N ALA A 137 13.87 3.33 -22.84
CA ALA A 137 15.14 3.70 -22.25
C ALA A 137 15.85 4.78 -23.08
N ILE A 138 15.78 4.67 -24.42
CA ILE A 138 16.39 5.61 -25.35
C ILE A 138 15.75 7.00 -25.28
N ASP A 139 14.42 7.07 -25.12
CA ASP A 139 13.70 8.34 -24.95
C ASP A 139 14.13 9.04 -23.65
N GLU A 140 14.30 8.29 -22.56
CA GLU A 140 14.81 8.82 -21.29
C GLU A 140 16.25 9.38 -21.46
N PHE A 141 17.13 8.68 -22.19
CA PHE A 141 18.48 9.18 -22.47
C PHE A 141 18.51 10.49 -23.28
N SER A 142 17.46 10.74 -24.05
CA SER A 142 17.34 11.91 -24.93
C SER A 142 16.72 13.11 -24.20
N ASN A 143 15.82 12.85 -23.26
CA ASN A 143 14.98 13.88 -22.63
C ASN A 143 15.36 14.20 -21.19
N ALA A 144 16.13 13.35 -20.51
CA ALA A 144 16.49 13.51 -19.11
C ALA A 144 18.01 13.62 -18.92
N GLU A 145 18.44 14.72 -18.28
CA GLU A 145 19.80 14.86 -17.75
C GLU A 145 19.76 14.65 -16.24
N ASN A 146 19.94 13.40 -15.81
CA ASN A 146 20.01 13.05 -14.39
C ASN A 146 21.15 12.06 -14.13
N ALA A 147 21.56 11.93 -12.86
CA ALA A 147 22.69 11.09 -12.49
C ALA A 147 22.53 9.61 -12.90
N LYS A 148 21.31 9.10 -12.95
CA LYS A 148 21.03 7.70 -13.35
C LYS A 148 21.27 7.48 -14.84
N VAL A 149 20.88 8.45 -15.67
CA VAL A 149 21.14 8.42 -17.12
C VAL A 149 22.64 8.41 -17.39
N GLU A 150 23.43 9.19 -16.65
CA GLU A 150 24.88 9.23 -16.82
C GLU A 150 25.53 7.89 -16.47
N VAL A 151 25.12 7.26 -15.36
CA VAL A 151 25.61 5.92 -14.96
C VAL A 151 25.33 4.87 -16.04
N VAL A 152 24.15 4.88 -16.63
CA VAL A 152 23.80 3.94 -17.70
C VAL A 152 24.57 4.25 -18.98
N ARG A 153 24.73 5.53 -19.34
CA ARG A 153 25.49 5.95 -20.53
C ARG A 153 26.97 5.57 -20.43
N GLU A 154 27.57 5.71 -19.25
CA GLU A 154 28.94 5.26 -18.98
C GLU A 154 29.06 3.75 -19.17
N ARG A 155 28.16 2.96 -18.57
CA ARG A 155 28.10 1.50 -18.74
C ARG A 155 27.97 1.08 -20.21
N LEU A 156 27.09 1.73 -20.97
CA LEU A 156 26.91 1.47 -22.41
C LEU A 156 28.18 1.80 -23.20
N SER A 157 28.85 2.91 -22.88
CA SER A 157 30.11 3.29 -23.51
C SER A 157 31.23 2.29 -23.20
N GLU A 158 31.34 1.82 -21.95
CA GLU A 158 32.31 0.80 -21.54
C GLU A 158 32.07 -0.55 -22.23
N ALA A 159 30.80 -0.91 -22.43
CA ALA A 159 30.40 -2.11 -23.14
C ALA A 159 30.57 -2.00 -24.68
N GLY A 160 30.91 -0.81 -25.20
CA GLY A 160 31.07 -0.56 -26.63
C GLY A 160 29.75 -0.43 -27.40
N ALA A 161 28.63 -0.20 -26.70
CA ALA A 161 27.38 0.20 -27.33
C ALA A 161 27.57 1.62 -27.88
N GLY A 162 27.57 1.78 -29.21
CA GLY A 162 27.81 3.07 -29.85
C GLY A 162 26.88 4.18 -29.32
N SER A 163 27.26 5.45 -29.48
CA SER A 163 26.56 6.59 -28.85
C SER A 163 25.25 6.99 -29.53
N SER A 164 24.92 6.45 -30.70
CA SER A 164 23.68 6.74 -31.42
C SER A 164 22.52 5.85 -30.93
N ASN A 165 21.30 6.38 -30.91
CA ASN A 165 20.08 5.64 -30.54
C ASN A 165 19.94 4.29 -31.28
N GLU A 166 20.28 4.25 -32.56
CA GLU A 166 20.22 3.03 -33.38
C GLU A 166 21.25 1.97 -32.92
N ALA A 167 22.47 2.40 -32.57
CA ALA A 167 23.50 1.52 -32.05
C ALA A 167 23.16 0.97 -30.66
N ILE A 168 22.55 1.79 -29.80
CA ILE A 168 22.06 1.37 -28.48
C ILE A 168 20.91 0.37 -28.63
N ALA A 169 19.97 0.60 -29.56
CA ALA A 169 18.90 -0.35 -29.84
C ALA A 169 19.45 -1.70 -30.33
N GLU A 170 20.44 -1.69 -31.23
CA GLU A 170 21.07 -2.91 -31.72
C GLU A 170 21.88 -3.64 -30.62
N TYR A 171 22.52 -2.90 -29.74
CA TYR A 171 23.17 -3.45 -28.55
C TYR A 171 22.17 -4.20 -27.66
N TYR A 172 21.03 -3.58 -27.36
CA TYR A 172 19.99 -4.20 -26.53
C TYR A 172 19.32 -5.42 -27.18
N LYS A 173 19.32 -5.54 -28.50
CA LYS A 173 18.87 -6.79 -29.18
C LYS A 173 19.70 -7.99 -28.79
N SER A 174 21.02 -7.80 -28.72
CA SER A 174 21.96 -8.86 -28.36
C SER A 174 22.12 -9.03 -26.84
N HIS A 175 21.80 -7.99 -26.06
CA HIS A 175 21.93 -7.95 -24.60
C HIS A 175 20.60 -7.61 -23.89
N PRO A 176 19.53 -8.41 -24.07
CA PRO A 176 18.20 -8.10 -23.53
C PRO A 176 18.17 -8.01 -21.99
N ARG A 177 19.10 -8.66 -21.29
CA ARG A 177 19.18 -8.54 -19.82
C ARG A 177 19.72 -7.21 -19.35
N GLU A 178 20.64 -6.63 -20.10
CA GLU A 178 21.18 -5.31 -19.79
C GLU A 178 20.12 -4.24 -19.99
N LEU A 179 19.29 -4.39 -21.04
CA LEU A 179 18.09 -3.56 -21.19
C LEU A 179 17.20 -3.63 -19.94
N HIS A 180 16.94 -4.82 -19.39
CA HIS A 180 16.15 -4.93 -18.17
C HIS A 180 16.84 -4.28 -16.96
N ALA A 181 18.16 -4.44 -16.81
CA ALA A 181 18.91 -3.83 -15.71
C ALA A 181 18.89 -2.29 -15.81
N ASP A 182 19.05 -1.74 -17.01
CA ASP A 182 19.05 -0.31 -17.26
C ASP A 182 17.64 0.29 -17.07
N VAL A 183 16.58 -0.40 -17.51
CA VAL A 183 15.18 -0.01 -17.21
C VAL A 183 14.93 0.04 -15.70
N VAL A 184 15.52 -0.89 -14.92
CA VAL A 184 15.44 -0.87 -13.45
C VAL A 184 16.19 0.32 -12.86
N GLU A 185 17.43 0.56 -13.31
CA GLU A 185 18.30 1.64 -12.83
C GLU A 185 17.64 3.01 -13.06
N LEU A 186 17.09 3.22 -14.26
CA LEU A 186 16.38 4.43 -14.65
C LEU A 186 15.04 4.60 -13.91
N GLY A 187 14.53 3.55 -13.25
CA GLY A 187 13.24 3.58 -12.56
C GLY A 187 12.04 3.49 -13.50
N LEU A 188 12.21 2.90 -14.69
CA LEU A 188 11.19 2.79 -15.74
C LEU A 188 10.43 1.45 -15.69
N ASN A 189 10.58 0.68 -14.61
CA ASN A 189 9.96 -0.65 -14.42
C ASN A 189 8.45 -0.66 -14.63
N ASP A 190 7.78 0.41 -14.20
CA ASP A 190 6.32 0.54 -14.28
C ASP A 190 5.81 0.78 -15.71
N GLN A 191 6.70 1.06 -16.67
CA GLN A 191 6.34 1.27 -18.07
C GLN A 191 6.11 -0.03 -18.86
N ALA A 192 6.60 -1.17 -18.36
CA ALA A 192 6.51 -2.45 -19.08
C ALA A 192 5.05 -2.86 -19.37
N LEU A 193 4.17 -2.78 -18.36
CA LEU A 193 2.76 -3.15 -18.51
C LEU A 193 1.99 -2.19 -19.45
N PRO A 194 2.04 -0.85 -19.27
CA PRO A 194 1.43 0.10 -20.21
C PRO A 194 1.93 -0.07 -21.65
N ARG A 195 3.23 -0.32 -21.83
CA ARG A 195 3.82 -0.57 -23.15
C ARG A 195 3.26 -1.84 -23.78
N PHE A 196 3.20 -2.94 -23.04
CA PHE A 196 2.63 -4.19 -23.52
C PHE A 196 1.16 -4.04 -23.91
N VAL A 197 0.36 -3.39 -23.06
CA VAL A 197 -1.06 -3.12 -23.34
C VAL A 197 -1.20 -2.34 -24.64
N ARG A 198 -0.46 -1.23 -24.80
CA ARG A 198 -0.53 -0.38 -26.00
C ARG A 198 -0.19 -1.16 -27.28
N LEU A 199 0.75 -2.10 -27.21
CA LEU A 199 1.25 -2.84 -28.37
C LEU A 199 0.41 -4.07 -28.73
N LYS A 200 -0.22 -4.72 -27.74
CA LYS A 200 -0.86 -6.04 -27.94
C LYS A 200 -2.37 -6.05 -27.78
N PHE A 201 -2.95 -5.07 -27.10
CA PHE A 201 -4.39 -5.08 -26.87
C PHE A 201 -5.12 -4.51 -28.09
N PRO A 202 -6.29 -5.07 -28.44
CA PRO A 202 -7.14 -4.49 -29.47
C PRO A 202 -7.54 -3.04 -29.15
N ALA A 203 -7.72 -2.24 -30.19
CA ALA A 203 -8.32 -0.92 -30.07
C ALA A 203 -9.69 -1.04 -29.36
N GLY A 204 -9.93 -0.20 -28.35
CA GLY A 204 -11.08 -0.29 -27.46
C GLY A 204 -10.77 -0.92 -26.11
N VAL A 205 -10.08 -2.08 -26.05
CA VAL A 205 -9.68 -2.71 -24.77
C VAL A 205 -8.61 -1.89 -24.07
N VAL A 206 -7.67 -1.31 -24.84
CA VAL A 206 -6.70 -0.32 -24.32
C VAL A 206 -7.42 0.84 -23.64
N GLY A 207 -8.43 1.42 -24.32
CA GLY A 207 -9.20 2.54 -23.80
C GLY A 207 -10.01 2.16 -22.56
N LEU A 208 -10.59 0.96 -22.54
CA LEU A 208 -11.30 0.43 -21.38
C LEU A 208 -10.37 0.26 -20.18
N LEU A 209 -9.15 -0.25 -20.39
CA LEU A 209 -8.17 -0.36 -19.31
C LEU A 209 -7.74 0.99 -18.77
N VAL A 210 -7.42 1.95 -19.65
CA VAL A 210 -7.04 3.30 -19.23
C VAL A 210 -8.18 3.95 -18.45
N ALA A 211 -9.42 3.81 -18.91
CA ALA A 211 -10.60 4.30 -18.21
C ALA A 211 -10.75 3.63 -16.82
N ALA A 212 -10.58 2.31 -16.73
CA ALA A 212 -10.64 1.60 -15.45
C ALA A 212 -9.50 2.00 -14.50
N LEU A 213 -8.28 2.19 -15.02
CA LEU A 213 -7.13 2.68 -14.26
C LEU A 213 -7.38 4.06 -13.67
N MET A 214 -7.89 4.99 -14.48
CA MET A 214 -8.30 6.30 -13.99
C MET A 214 -9.44 6.19 -12.97
N ALA A 215 -10.39 5.29 -13.17
CA ALA A 215 -11.52 5.14 -12.28
C ALA A 215 -11.09 4.56 -10.90
N ALA A 216 -10.23 3.55 -10.83
CA ALA A 216 -9.74 3.03 -9.55
C ALA A 216 -8.79 3.99 -8.83
N THR A 217 -7.92 4.70 -9.56
CA THR A 217 -7.10 5.75 -8.95
C THR A 217 -7.99 6.84 -8.36
N MET A 218 -9.05 7.25 -9.07
CA MET A 218 -10.06 8.17 -8.53
C MET A 218 -10.77 7.61 -7.29
N SER A 219 -11.09 6.31 -7.24
CA SER A 219 -11.75 5.69 -6.07
C SER A 219 -10.91 5.75 -4.80
N SER A 220 -9.61 5.43 -4.90
CA SER A 220 -8.69 5.49 -3.76
C SER A 220 -8.46 6.93 -3.30
N VAL A 221 -8.32 7.86 -4.26
CA VAL A 221 -8.17 9.29 -3.96
C VAL A 221 -9.44 9.86 -3.31
N ASP A 222 -10.62 9.53 -3.83
CA ASP A 222 -11.91 9.96 -3.26
C ASP A 222 -12.06 9.47 -1.82
N SER A 223 -11.80 8.18 -1.58
CA SER A 223 -11.86 7.59 -0.24
C SER A 223 -10.89 8.28 0.72
N GLY A 224 -9.63 8.50 0.32
CA GLY A 224 -8.63 9.17 1.14
C GLY A 224 -8.99 10.62 1.47
N ILE A 225 -9.38 11.42 0.47
CA ILE A 225 -9.80 12.81 0.66
C ILE A 225 -11.03 12.88 1.56
N HIS A 226 -12.01 12.00 1.35
CA HIS A 226 -13.22 11.93 2.16
C HIS A 226 -12.93 11.58 3.62
N SER A 227 -12.05 10.61 3.88
CA SER A 227 -11.66 10.22 5.24
C SER A 227 -10.91 11.34 5.97
N ILE A 228 -9.97 12.03 5.30
CA ILE A 228 -9.28 13.19 5.89
C ILE A 228 -10.27 14.32 6.19
N THR A 229 -11.17 14.62 5.25
CA THR A 229 -12.21 15.64 5.44
C THR A 229 -13.09 15.32 6.64
N THR A 230 -13.51 14.06 6.76
CA THR A 230 -14.36 13.59 7.86
C THR A 230 -13.62 13.72 9.20
N ALA A 231 -12.35 13.29 9.27
CA ALA A 231 -11.55 13.40 10.48
C ALA A 231 -11.37 14.87 10.90
N LEU A 232 -11.04 15.78 9.96
CA LEU A 232 -10.89 17.21 10.27
C LEU A 232 -12.22 17.85 10.72
N ILE A 233 -13.35 17.42 10.16
CA ILE A 233 -14.66 17.95 10.55
C ILE A 233 -15.10 17.39 11.92
N VAL A 234 -15.10 16.07 12.09
CA VAL A 234 -15.68 15.43 13.27
C VAL A 234 -14.72 15.50 14.46
N ASP A 235 -13.44 15.16 14.23
CA ASP A 235 -12.47 14.98 15.32
C ASP A 235 -11.75 16.28 15.71
N PHE A 236 -11.62 17.23 14.78
CA PHE A 236 -10.98 18.53 15.06
C PHE A 236 -12.00 19.66 15.19
N ARG A 237 -12.75 19.98 14.13
CA ARG A 237 -13.70 21.11 14.15
C ARG A 237 -14.79 20.89 15.21
N ASP A 238 -15.58 19.84 15.09
CA ASP A 238 -16.77 19.65 15.92
C ASP A 238 -16.41 19.31 17.37
N ARG A 239 -15.29 18.62 17.58
CA ARG A 239 -14.83 18.23 18.92
C ARG A 239 -14.01 19.30 19.64
N LEU A 240 -13.08 19.98 18.96
CA LEU A 240 -12.18 20.94 19.60
C LEU A 240 -12.67 22.38 19.49
N VAL A 241 -13.40 22.73 18.43
CA VAL A 241 -13.92 24.09 18.20
C VAL A 241 -15.42 24.06 17.80
N PRO A 242 -16.33 23.61 18.67
CA PRO A 242 -17.75 23.42 18.33
C PRO A 242 -18.44 24.70 17.82
N ALA A 243 -17.93 25.87 18.21
CA ALA A 243 -18.43 27.18 17.78
C ALA A 243 -18.32 27.42 16.26
N TRP A 244 -17.44 26.70 15.56
CA TRP A 244 -17.26 26.81 14.10
C TRP A 244 -18.25 25.98 13.30
N ARG A 245 -19.10 25.19 13.95
CA ARG A 245 -20.10 24.38 13.27
C ARG A 245 -21.17 25.28 12.63
N PRO A 246 -21.38 25.21 11.30
CA PRO A 246 -22.46 25.94 10.65
C PRO A 246 -23.82 25.55 11.24
N LYS A 247 -24.71 26.53 11.44
CA LYS A 247 -26.04 26.29 12.00
C LYS A 247 -27.05 25.74 10.99
N THR A 248 -26.69 25.72 9.71
CA THR A 248 -27.55 25.29 8.60
C THR A 248 -26.94 24.08 7.88
N GLU A 249 -27.78 23.16 7.42
CA GLU A 249 -27.33 22.01 6.63
C GLU A 249 -26.62 22.45 5.34
N ALA A 250 -27.11 23.51 4.70
CA ALA A 250 -26.48 24.08 3.52
C ALA A 250 -25.06 24.60 3.81
N GLY A 251 -24.86 25.24 4.97
CA GLY A 251 -23.55 25.70 5.42
C GLY A 251 -22.60 24.55 5.74
N GLU A 252 -23.11 23.49 6.40
CA GLU A 252 -22.34 22.30 6.72
C GLU A 252 -21.86 21.56 5.45
N MET A 253 -22.75 21.42 4.46
CA MET A 253 -22.44 20.87 3.15
C MET A 253 -21.43 21.74 2.39
N LEU A 254 -21.54 23.08 2.45
CA LEU A 254 -20.59 23.99 1.82
C LEU A 254 -19.19 23.84 2.41
N VAL A 255 -19.07 23.82 3.74
CA VAL A 255 -17.78 23.64 4.43
C VAL A 255 -17.16 22.31 4.04
N ALA A 256 -17.93 21.22 4.04
CA ALA A 256 -17.43 19.91 3.62
C ALA A 256 -16.89 19.93 2.18
N ARG A 257 -17.64 20.52 1.23
CA ARG A 257 -17.19 20.63 -0.18
C ARG A 257 -15.94 21.48 -0.34
N VAL A 258 -15.86 22.62 0.35
CA VAL A 258 -14.67 23.49 0.33
C VAL A 258 -13.46 22.74 0.87
N MET A 259 -13.60 22.00 1.98
CA MET A 259 -12.50 21.21 2.54
C MET A 259 -12.04 20.11 1.59
N VAL A 260 -12.95 19.39 0.94
CA VAL A 260 -12.60 18.40 -0.09
C VAL A 260 -11.75 19.02 -1.20
N VAL A 261 -12.12 20.20 -1.70
CA VAL A 261 -11.36 20.90 -2.75
C VAL A 261 -9.98 21.33 -2.25
N VAL A 262 -9.89 21.88 -1.04
CA VAL A 262 -8.61 22.32 -0.44
C VAL A 262 -7.66 21.13 -0.22
N ILE A 263 -8.16 20.03 0.36
CA ILE A 263 -7.37 18.82 0.59
C ILE A 263 -6.93 18.21 -0.75
N GLY A 264 -7.83 18.17 -1.73
CA GLY A 264 -7.49 17.72 -3.09
C GLY A 264 -6.40 18.57 -3.75
N ALA A 265 -6.47 19.89 -3.62
CA ALA A 265 -5.43 20.79 -4.14
C ALA A 265 -4.07 20.55 -3.47
N ILE A 266 -4.04 20.36 -2.15
CA ILE A 266 -2.82 20.02 -1.41
C ILE A 266 -2.27 18.67 -1.89
N ALA A 267 -3.12 17.65 -2.06
CA ALA A 267 -2.71 16.34 -2.54
C ALA A 267 -2.11 16.39 -3.96
N ILE A 268 -2.68 17.18 -4.87
CA ILE A 268 -2.14 17.38 -6.23
C ILE A 268 -0.75 18.03 -6.17
N VAL A 269 -0.59 19.09 -5.36
CA VAL A 269 0.71 19.77 -5.21
C VAL A 269 1.76 18.80 -4.67
N LEU A 270 1.44 18.01 -3.64
CA LEU A 270 2.37 17.02 -3.10
C LEU A 270 2.71 15.91 -4.12
N ALA A 271 1.73 15.47 -4.91
CA ALA A 271 1.94 14.44 -5.93
C ALA A 271 2.95 14.86 -7.01
N CYS A 272 3.05 16.15 -7.33
CA CYS A 272 4.05 16.67 -8.28
C CYS A 272 5.50 16.44 -7.85
N PHE A 273 5.77 16.20 -6.56
CA PHE A 273 7.13 16.00 -6.03
C PHE A 273 7.47 14.53 -5.76
N VAL A 274 6.51 13.61 -5.82
CA VAL A 274 6.73 12.18 -5.49
C VAL A 274 7.70 11.50 -6.45
N GLY A 275 7.70 11.89 -7.74
CA GLY A 275 8.58 11.29 -8.76
C GLY A 275 10.07 11.43 -8.47
N GLN A 276 10.48 12.38 -7.62
CA GLN A 276 11.87 12.61 -7.25
C GLN A 276 12.33 11.70 -6.09
N LEU A 277 11.42 10.99 -5.41
CA LEU A 277 11.69 10.21 -4.20
C LEU A 277 12.12 8.76 -4.47
N GLY A 278 12.22 8.34 -5.73
CA GLY A 278 12.69 7.00 -6.13
C GLY A 278 11.56 5.97 -6.27
N ASP A 279 11.80 4.75 -5.79
CA ASP A 279 10.83 3.64 -5.88
C ASP A 279 9.52 3.97 -5.15
N VAL A 280 8.44 4.13 -5.91
CA VAL A 280 7.11 4.49 -5.41
C VAL A 280 6.64 3.51 -4.34
N PHE A 281 6.95 2.22 -4.50
CA PHE A 281 6.59 1.20 -3.50
C PHE A 281 7.29 1.46 -2.17
N ALA A 282 8.60 1.72 -2.19
CA ALA A 282 9.38 1.97 -0.98
C ALA A 282 8.91 3.24 -0.27
N VAL A 283 8.69 4.33 -1.02
CA VAL A 283 8.19 5.61 -0.49
C VAL A 283 6.83 5.45 0.16
N ALA A 284 5.91 4.73 -0.49
CA ALA A 284 4.57 4.47 0.04
C ALA A 284 4.64 3.70 1.36
N LYS A 285 5.42 2.60 1.43
CA LYS A 285 5.54 1.79 2.65
C LYS A 285 6.20 2.54 3.79
N LYS A 286 7.26 3.32 3.51
CA LYS A 286 7.93 4.17 4.50
C LYS A 286 6.98 5.21 5.08
N THR A 287 6.23 5.90 4.21
CA THR A 287 5.30 6.97 4.63
C THR A 287 4.11 6.42 5.40
N VAL A 288 3.44 5.38 4.90
CA VAL A 288 2.30 4.75 5.59
C VAL A 288 2.76 4.14 6.92
N GLY A 289 3.84 3.35 6.90
CA GLY A 289 4.34 2.68 8.10
C GLY A 289 4.73 3.64 9.22
N ALA A 290 5.26 4.82 8.89
CA ALA A 290 5.66 5.83 9.87
C ALA A 290 4.52 6.30 10.78
N PHE A 291 3.27 6.29 10.30
CA PHE A 291 2.10 6.74 11.06
C PHE A 291 1.13 5.60 11.40
N ALA A 292 0.94 4.66 10.48
CA ALA A 292 0.03 3.53 10.63
C ALA A 292 0.46 2.59 11.76
N ALA A 293 1.77 2.29 11.87
CA ALA A 293 2.26 1.35 12.88
C ALA A 293 2.14 1.89 14.32
N PRO A 294 2.50 3.16 14.61
CA PRO A 294 2.20 3.78 15.91
C PRO A 294 0.71 3.85 16.22
N LEU A 295 -0.13 4.14 15.22
CA LEU A 295 -1.59 4.18 15.40
C LEU A 295 -2.13 2.79 15.77
N LEU A 296 -1.69 1.73 15.08
CA LEU A 296 -2.04 0.36 15.42
C LEU A 296 -1.69 0.01 16.88
N ALA A 297 -0.55 0.48 17.39
CA ALA A 297 -0.16 0.26 18.78
C ALA A 297 -1.17 0.86 19.76
N VAL A 298 -1.72 2.05 19.49
CA VAL A 298 -2.78 2.67 20.32
C VAL A 298 -4.00 1.77 20.40
N PHE A 299 -4.48 1.26 19.26
CA PHE A 299 -5.66 0.39 19.21
C PHE A 299 -5.42 -0.94 19.92
N VAL A 300 -4.28 -1.59 19.67
CA VAL A 300 -3.95 -2.88 20.31
C VAL A 300 -3.84 -2.73 21.82
N LEU A 301 -3.17 -1.68 22.32
CA LEU A 301 -3.06 -1.43 23.75
C LEU A 301 -4.41 -1.12 24.38
N GLY A 302 -5.21 -0.26 23.73
CA GLY A 302 -6.54 0.10 24.23
C GLY A 302 -7.52 -1.07 24.27
N LEU A 303 -7.46 -1.97 23.28
CA LEU A 303 -8.34 -3.13 23.20
C LEU A 303 -7.90 -4.27 24.11
N PHE A 304 -6.60 -4.57 24.21
CA PHE A 304 -6.12 -5.82 24.80
C PHE A 304 -5.33 -5.66 26.10
N VAL A 305 -4.87 -4.46 26.45
CA VAL A 305 -3.99 -4.25 27.61
C VAL A 305 -4.65 -3.40 28.68
N ARG A 306 -5.16 -4.05 29.72
CA ARG A 306 -5.80 -3.40 30.87
C ARG A 306 -4.90 -2.43 31.64
N ARG A 307 -3.58 -2.65 31.60
CA ARG A 307 -2.59 -1.80 32.29
C ARG A 307 -2.19 -0.56 31.48
N ALA A 308 -2.67 -0.42 30.25
CA ALA A 308 -2.39 0.75 29.43
C ALA A 308 -3.16 1.96 29.97
N THR A 309 -2.46 3.06 30.21
CA THR A 309 -3.05 4.33 30.68
C THR A 309 -3.15 5.32 29.53
N ALA A 310 -4.13 6.22 29.56
CA ALA A 310 -4.31 7.21 28.49
C ALA A 310 -3.07 8.08 28.25
N ALA A 311 -2.43 8.55 29.34
CA ALA A 311 -1.22 9.36 29.27
C ALA A 311 -0.01 8.53 28.78
N GLY A 312 0.14 7.30 29.30
CA GLY A 312 1.22 6.41 28.89
C GLY A 312 1.14 6.04 27.41
N VAL A 313 -0.05 5.70 26.90
CA VAL A 313 -0.27 5.40 25.48
C VAL A 313 0.01 6.63 24.61
N LEU A 314 -0.50 7.82 24.97
CA LEU A 314 -0.27 9.00 24.14
C LEU A 314 1.21 9.37 24.03
N LEU A 315 1.90 9.47 25.18
CA LEU A 315 3.32 9.82 25.24
C LEU A 315 4.18 8.73 24.59
N GLY A 316 3.80 7.46 24.78
CA GLY A 316 4.51 6.31 24.23
C GLY A 316 4.38 6.19 22.72
N THR A 317 3.18 6.39 22.18
CA THR A 317 2.95 6.44 20.74
C THR A 317 3.69 7.62 20.11
N PHE A 318 3.73 8.79 20.76
CA PHE A 318 4.51 9.92 20.25
C PHE A 318 6.02 9.62 20.23
N ALA A 319 6.57 9.05 21.31
CA ALA A 319 7.96 8.63 21.36
C ALA A 319 8.27 7.53 20.31
N GLY A 320 7.39 6.55 20.16
CA GLY A 320 7.48 5.51 19.14
C GLY A 320 7.43 6.07 17.71
N ALA A 321 6.55 7.03 17.44
CA ALA A 321 6.49 7.70 16.14
C ALA A 321 7.79 8.47 15.83
N VAL A 322 8.39 9.15 16.82
CA VAL A 322 9.71 9.79 16.66
C VAL A 322 10.79 8.77 16.32
N VAL A 323 10.83 7.63 17.02
CA VAL A 323 11.77 6.54 16.71
C VAL A 323 11.53 5.97 15.32
N THR A 324 10.27 5.83 14.92
CA THR A 324 9.90 5.34 13.58
C THR A 324 10.38 6.30 12.50
N LEU A 325 10.13 7.60 12.65
CA LEU A 325 10.61 8.62 11.71
C LEU A 325 12.14 8.66 11.65
N TRP A 326 12.80 8.59 12.80
CA TRP A 326 14.27 8.48 12.85
C TRP A 326 14.77 7.24 12.11
N PHE A 327 14.16 6.07 12.35
CA PHE A 327 14.51 4.84 11.64
C PHE A 327 14.27 4.96 10.13
N THR A 328 13.15 5.55 9.70
CA THR A 328 12.77 5.68 8.29
C THR A 328 13.70 6.58 7.49
N PHE A 329 14.19 7.67 8.11
CA PHE A 329 14.96 8.71 7.42
C PHE A 329 16.45 8.77 7.80
N SER A 330 16.91 7.95 8.75
CA SER A 330 18.34 7.85 9.07
C SER A 330 19.12 7.11 7.98
N GLU A 331 20.29 7.64 7.62
CA GLU A 331 21.23 6.99 6.69
C GLU A 331 21.69 5.61 7.17
N THR A 332 21.72 5.37 8.49
CA THR A 332 22.14 4.08 9.06
C THR A 332 21.23 2.92 8.66
N PHE A 333 19.96 3.19 8.33
CA PHE A 333 18.97 2.18 7.99
C PHE A 333 18.43 2.35 6.56
N SER A 334 19.14 3.09 5.71
CA SER A 334 18.71 3.34 4.32
C SER A 334 18.48 2.06 3.53
N ASP A 335 19.33 1.06 3.78
CA ASP A 335 19.39 -0.20 3.03
C ASP A 335 18.41 -1.26 3.57
N TRP A 336 17.75 -0.97 4.70
CA TRP A 336 16.76 -1.88 5.26
C TRP A 336 15.53 -1.91 4.37
N PHE A 337 14.99 -3.12 4.18
CA PHE A 337 13.77 -3.28 3.43
C PHE A 337 12.61 -2.53 4.11
N SER A 338 11.84 -1.76 3.32
CA SER A 338 10.86 -0.79 3.81
C SER A 338 9.75 -1.38 4.69
N MET A 339 9.47 -2.69 4.58
CA MET A 339 8.49 -3.38 5.42
C MET A 339 8.87 -3.40 6.91
N TRP A 340 10.15 -3.28 7.25
CA TRP A 340 10.60 -3.23 8.64
C TRP A 340 10.13 -1.98 9.40
N VAL A 341 9.75 -0.91 8.69
CA VAL A 341 9.19 0.30 9.29
C VAL A 341 7.94 -0.02 10.12
N PHE A 342 7.08 -0.94 9.65
CA PHE A 342 5.89 -1.35 10.40
C PHE A 342 6.25 -2.06 11.71
N VAL A 343 7.28 -2.92 11.68
CA VAL A 343 7.74 -3.66 12.86
C VAL A 343 8.35 -2.70 13.88
N VAL A 344 9.29 -1.86 13.44
CA VAL A 344 9.97 -0.89 14.30
C VAL A 344 8.95 0.08 14.90
N GLY A 345 8.01 0.60 14.10
CA GLY A 345 7.04 1.55 14.58
C GLY A 345 6.01 0.97 15.53
N PHE A 346 5.53 -0.25 15.28
CA PHE A 346 4.61 -0.93 16.19
C PHE A 346 5.30 -1.28 17.52
N VAL A 347 6.46 -1.95 17.45
CA VAL A 347 7.17 -2.42 18.64
C VAL A 347 7.64 -1.25 19.50
N SER A 348 8.26 -0.22 18.92
CA SER A 348 8.72 0.95 19.68
C SER A 348 7.54 1.65 20.37
N SER A 349 6.43 1.87 19.67
CA SER A 349 5.23 2.50 20.22
C SER A 349 4.62 1.68 21.36
N VAL A 350 4.53 0.35 21.22
CA VAL A 350 4.06 -0.53 22.29
C VAL A 350 4.97 -0.46 23.50
N VAL A 351 6.29 -0.57 23.30
CA VAL A 351 7.29 -0.57 24.38
C VAL A 351 7.24 0.74 25.15
N PHE A 352 7.34 1.90 24.48
CA PHE A 352 7.27 3.19 25.18
C PHE A 352 5.93 3.41 25.88
N SER A 353 4.82 3.00 25.25
CA SER A 353 3.50 3.14 25.86
C SER A 353 3.34 2.34 27.14
N LEU A 354 3.87 1.12 27.16
CA LEU A 354 3.89 0.29 28.36
C LEU A 354 4.82 0.87 29.41
N LEU A 355 6.04 1.27 29.03
CA LEU A 355 7.01 1.88 29.96
C LEU A 355 6.42 3.11 30.66
N PHE A 356 5.79 4.03 29.92
CA PHE A 356 5.14 5.19 30.50
C PHE A 356 3.87 4.84 31.29
N SER A 357 3.12 3.82 30.87
CA SER A 357 1.93 3.37 31.61
C SER A 357 2.27 2.75 32.98
N PHE A 358 3.49 2.27 33.17
CA PHE A 358 3.97 1.78 34.46
C PHE A 358 4.55 2.88 35.36
N VAL A 359 4.70 4.11 34.88
CA VAL A 359 5.20 5.24 35.70
C VAL A 359 4.11 5.66 36.70
N PRO A 360 4.34 5.53 38.02
CA PRO A 360 3.36 5.93 39.02
C PRO A 360 3.01 7.42 38.90
N GLY A 361 1.71 7.74 38.89
CA GLY A 361 1.20 9.12 38.82
C GLY A 361 1.05 9.70 37.42
N LEU A 362 1.44 8.99 36.36
CA LEU A 362 1.26 9.42 34.98
C LEU A 362 -0.11 8.98 34.42
N THR A 363 -1.21 9.50 34.99
CA THR A 363 -2.57 9.22 34.54
C THR A 363 -3.32 10.53 34.23
N TRP A 364 -3.93 10.62 33.04
CA TRP A 364 -4.73 11.80 32.64
C TRP A 364 -6.22 11.65 32.91
N THR A 365 -6.72 10.42 33.04
CA THR A 365 -8.11 10.16 33.39
C THR A 365 -8.17 9.55 34.78
N ALA A 366 -9.12 10.02 35.60
CA ALA A 366 -9.52 9.32 36.82
C ALA A 366 -9.95 7.88 36.45
N GLU A 367 -9.77 6.95 37.38
CA GLU A 367 -9.85 5.49 37.23
C GLU A 367 -10.84 4.98 36.15
N PRO A 368 -10.49 3.93 35.38
CA PRO A 368 -11.37 3.40 34.36
C PRO A 368 -12.69 2.92 34.99
N GLU A 369 -13.78 3.63 34.68
CA GLU A 369 -15.13 3.42 35.24
C GLU A 369 -15.72 2.02 34.93
N LYS A 370 -15.12 1.28 33.98
CA LYS A 370 -15.39 -0.14 33.69
C LYS A 370 -14.25 -0.74 32.83
N ASP A 371 -13.95 -2.02 32.98
CA ASP A 371 -13.01 -2.73 32.08
C ASP A 371 -13.63 -2.83 30.68
N ARG A 372 -13.28 -1.88 29.81
CA ARG A 372 -13.74 -1.81 28.41
C ARG A 372 -12.77 -2.47 27.44
N THR A 373 -11.80 -3.23 27.96
CA THR A 373 -10.97 -4.06 27.09
C THR A 373 -11.85 -5.11 26.39
N PHE A 374 -11.36 -5.63 25.27
CA PHE A 374 -11.98 -6.73 24.55
C PHE A 374 -12.36 -7.90 25.48
N TRP A 375 -11.46 -8.23 26.41
CA TRP A 375 -11.68 -9.26 27.42
C TRP A 375 -12.79 -8.89 28.42
N GLY A 376 -12.85 -7.62 28.82
CA GLY A 376 -13.92 -7.12 29.69
C GLY A 376 -15.29 -7.17 29.02
N VAL A 377 -15.36 -6.82 27.74
CA VAL A 377 -16.61 -6.86 26.96
C VAL A 377 -17.08 -8.30 26.72
N ILE A 378 -16.19 -9.20 26.28
CA ILE A 378 -16.56 -10.60 26.04
C ILE A 378 -17.05 -11.29 27.31
N ARG A 379 -16.38 -11.07 28.45
CA ARG A 379 -16.82 -11.64 29.73
C ARG A 379 -18.18 -11.11 30.16
N ALA A 380 -18.44 -9.81 29.95
CA ALA A 380 -19.74 -9.22 30.26
C ALA A 380 -20.87 -9.81 29.39
N ASP A 381 -20.62 -10.08 28.11
CA ASP A 381 -21.59 -10.74 27.24
C ASP A 381 -21.84 -12.21 27.66
N GLU A 382 -20.81 -12.94 28.08
CA GLU A 382 -20.95 -14.30 28.63
C GLU A 382 -21.78 -14.31 29.92
N GLU A 383 -21.57 -13.36 30.82
CA GLU A 383 -22.35 -13.21 32.06
C GLU A 383 -23.83 -12.90 31.76
N VAL A 384 -24.12 -12.00 30.82
CA VAL A 384 -25.50 -11.68 30.40
C VAL A 384 -26.19 -12.89 29.76
N VAL A 385 -25.48 -13.68 28.95
CA VAL A 385 -26.03 -14.92 28.36
C VAL A 385 -26.26 -15.99 29.44
N SER A 386 -25.37 -16.09 30.42
CA SER A 386 -25.50 -17.03 31.55
C SER A 386 -26.66 -16.66 32.48
N GLU A 387 -26.91 -15.38 32.73
CA GLU A 387 -28.04 -14.91 33.55
C GLU A 387 -29.39 -15.04 32.82
N ALA A 388 -29.39 -15.02 31.48
CA ALA A 388 -30.58 -15.21 30.66
C ALA A 388 -30.97 -16.69 30.43
N ALA A 389 -30.11 -17.65 30.82
CA ALA A 389 -30.44 -19.06 30.77
C ALA A 389 -31.46 -19.40 31.88
N PRO A 390 -32.62 -19.99 31.56
CA PRO A 390 -33.59 -20.36 32.59
C PRO A 390 -32.93 -21.33 33.56
N SER A 391 -33.07 -21.08 34.86
CA SER A 391 -32.56 -21.94 35.92
C SER A 391 -33.29 -23.28 35.85
N GLU A 392 -32.78 -24.21 35.07
CA GLU A 392 -33.07 -25.63 35.24
C GLU A 392 -32.36 -26.08 36.51
N ASN A 393 -33.05 -25.98 37.64
CA ASN A 393 -32.81 -26.89 38.75
C ASN A 393 -34.09 -27.72 38.98
N PRO A 394 -33.95 -29.05 39.11
CA PRO A 394 -35.03 -30.02 38.99
C PRO A 394 -36.06 -30.01 40.12
#